data_AF-A0A383S621-F1
#
_entry.id   AF-A0A383S621-F1
#
_cell.length_a   1.000
_cell.length_b   1.000
_cell.length_c   1.000
_cell.angle_alpha   90.00
_cell.angle_beta   90.00
_cell.angle_gamma   90.00
#
_symmetry.space_group_name_H-M   'P 1'
#
loop_
_entity.id
_entity.type
_entity.pdbx_description
1 polymer ?
#
loop_
_entity_poly.entity_id
_entity_poly.type
_entity_poly.pdbx_seq_one_letter_code
_entity_poly.pdbx_strand_id
1 'polypeptide(L)'
;MAERSRLGDYISTIRSGVPRMLSGIGELARAELVPSAKHAGIGGLGLGVVAALGLFLLHCLLWAAVFGIAIFFHAVVGFGWLGSMAFAFLTLALISLILVIVFGIVAFAQLRQVKAPTATIAEAKASISSLSNAVAEGVSEARRGVITRSPDDPSTYVG
;
A
#
# COMPACT_ATOMS: atom_id res chain seq x y z
N MET A 1 0.68 -32.69 44.79
CA MET A 1 1.50 -32.65 43.56
C MET A 1 0.68 -32.35 42.28
N ALA A 2 -0.66 -32.54 42.28
CA ALA A 2 -1.51 -32.34 41.09
C ALA A 2 -1.65 -30.88 40.59
N GLU A 3 -1.62 -29.86 41.47
CA GLU A 3 -1.68 -28.44 41.05
C GLU A 3 -0.47 -27.96 40.24
N ARG A 4 0.73 -28.47 40.51
CA ARG A 4 1.96 -28.03 39.82
C ARG A 4 2.00 -28.54 38.38
N SER A 5 1.52 -29.76 38.15
CA SER A 5 1.30 -30.30 36.80
C SER A 5 0.27 -29.46 36.05
N ARG A 6 -0.84 -29.11 36.70
CA ARG A 6 -1.91 -28.28 36.10
C ARG A 6 -1.42 -26.89 35.66
N LEU A 7 -0.64 -26.19 36.49
CA LEU A 7 -0.03 -24.90 36.14
C LEU A 7 1.03 -25.01 35.03
N GLY A 8 1.82 -26.08 35.04
CA GLY A 8 2.73 -26.41 33.93
C GLY A 8 1.97 -26.64 32.61
N ASP A 9 0.80 -27.27 32.67
CA ASP A 9 -0.07 -27.54 31.53
C ASP A 9 -0.78 -26.27 31.02
N TYR A 10 -1.18 -25.35 31.91
CA TYR A 10 -1.72 -24.04 31.50
C TYR A 10 -0.65 -23.17 30.82
N ILE A 11 0.55 -23.09 31.40
CA ILE A 11 1.66 -22.32 30.82
C ILE A 11 2.12 -22.95 29.49
N SER A 12 2.16 -24.28 29.39
CA SER A 12 2.51 -24.97 28.14
C SER A 12 1.44 -24.79 27.07
N THR A 13 0.16 -24.76 27.45
CA THR A 13 -0.97 -24.49 26.54
C THR A 13 -0.96 -23.05 26.05
N ILE A 14 -0.67 -22.05 26.89
CA ILE A 14 -0.54 -20.65 26.46
C ILE A 14 0.69 -20.48 25.56
N ARG A 15 1.83 -21.07 25.95
CA ARG A 15 3.09 -21.01 25.19
C ARG A 15 2.99 -21.70 23.83
N SER A 16 2.16 -22.73 23.70
CA SER A 16 1.93 -23.45 22.44
C SER A 16 0.74 -22.93 21.64
N GLY A 17 -0.24 -22.29 22.28
CA GLY A 17 -1.43 -21.72 21.67
C GLY A 17 -1.18 -20.38 20.99
N VAL A 18 -0.40 -19.50 21.61
CA VAL A 18 -0.06 -18.17 21.04
C VAL A 18 0.66 -18.28 19.68
N PRO A 19 1.71 -19.12 19.51
CA PRO A 19 2.34 -19.32 18.20
C PRO A 19 1.39 -19.89 17.15
N ARG A 20 0.44 -20.73 17.56
CA ARG A 20 -0.53 -21.41 16.67
C ARG A 20 -1.62 -20.46 16.18
N MET A 21 -2.03 -19.50 17.01
CA MET A 21 -2.93 -18.42 16.61
C MET A 21 -2.22 -17.41 15.69
N LEU A 22 -0.97 -17.05 16.00
CA LEU A 22 -0.14 -16.19 15.14
C LEU A 22 0.12 -16.82 13.77
N SER A 23 0.40 -18.14 13.73
CA SER A 23 0.53 -18.85 12.45
C SER A 23 -0.79 -18.88 11.69
N GLY A 24 -1.92 -19.06 12.38
CA GLY A 24 -3.26 -19.01 11.78
C GLY A 24 -3.61 -17.64 11.18
N ILE A 25 -3.29 -16.53 11.86
CA ILE A 25 -3.46 -15.17 11.35
C ILE A 25 -2.53 -14.94 10.14
N GLY A 26 -1.30 -15.43 10.19
CA GLY A 26 -0.36 -15.34 9.06
C GLY A 26 -0.79 -16.16 7.85
N GLU A 27 -1.38 -17.35 8.05
CA GLU A 27 -1.93 -18.19 6.99
C GLU A 27 -3.20 -17.58 6.38
N LEU A 28 -4.12 -17.08 7.20
CA LEU A 28 -5.33 -16.39 6.72
C LEU A 28 -4.98 -15.09 5.98
N ALA A 29 -4.10 -14.27 6.57
CA ALA A 29 -3.63 -13.05 5.92
C ALA A 29 -2.92 -13.37 4.60
N ARG A 30 -2.11 -14.43 4.51
CA ARG A 30 -1.55 -14.89 3.23
C ARG A 30 -2.66 -15.38 2.28
N ALA A 31 -3.61 -16.16 2.76
CA ALA A 31 -4.69 -16.71 1.95
C ALA A 31 -5.61 -15.63 1.36
N GLU A 32 -5.67 -14.44 1.96
CA GLU A 32 -6.49 -13.32 1.48
C GLU A 32 -5.66 -12.25 0.73
N LEU A 33 -4.47 -11.93 1.25
CA LEU A 33 -3.58 -10.93 0.66
C LEU A 33 -2.90 -11.44 -0.61
N VAL A 34 -2.54 -12.72 -0.71
CA VAL A 34 -1.90 -13.27 -1.91
C VAL A 34 -2.86 -13.23 -3.11
N PRO A 35 -4.11 -13.71 -3.04
CA PRO A 35 -5.03 -13.58 -4.17
C PRO A 35 -5.43 -12.12 -4.44
N SER A 36 -5.59 -11.26 -3.42
CA SER A 36 -5.82 -9.83 -3.63
C SER A 36 -4.64 -9.14 -4.33
N ALA A 37 -3.41 -9.42 -3.91
CA ALA A 37 -2.20 -8.90 -4.55
C ALA A 37 -2.02 -9.46 -5.98
N LYS A 38 -2.43 -10.72 -6.23
CA LYS A 38 -2.41 -11.31 -7.57
C LYS A 38 -3.45 -10.67 -8.49
N HIS A 39 -4.66 -10.40 -8.00
CA HIS A 39 -5.70 -9.72 -8.79
C HIS A 39 -5.35 -8.24 -9.02
N ALA A 40 -4.82 -7.54 -8.01
CA ALA A 40 -4.27 -6.20 -8.16
C ALA A 40 -3.05 -6.17 -9.10
N GLY A 41 -2.22 -7.21 -9.08
CA GLY A 41 -1.06 -7.35 -9.96
C GLY A 41 -1.44 -7.64 -11.42
N ILE A 42 -2.41 -8.50 -11.67
CA ILE A 42 -2.92 -8.80 -13.02
C ILE A 42 -3.70 -7.59 -13.57
N GLY A 43 -4.52 -6.94 -12.74
CA GLY A 43 -5.18 -5.68 -13.09
C GLY A 43 -4.17 -4.56 -13.34
N GLY A 44 -3.09 -4.50 -12.55
CA GLY A 44 -1.98 -3.57 -12.72
C GLY A 44 -1.19 -3.80 -14.01
N LEU A 45 -0.96 -5.06 -14.40
CA LEU A 45 -0.32 -5.41 -15.67
C LEU A 45 -1.22 -5.03 -16.86
N GLY A 46 -2.51 -5.34 -16.80
CA GLY A 46 -3.47 -4.97 -17.84
C GLY A 46 -3.58 -3.47 -18.03
N LEU A 47 -3.72 -2.71 -16.93
CA LEU A 47 -3.73 -1.25 -16.96
C LEU A 47 -2.39 -0.68 -17.45
N GLY A 48 -1.26 -1.31 -17.12
CA GLY A 48 0.06 -0.93 -17.60
C GLY A 48 0.19 -1.05 -19.12
N VAL A 49 -0.27 -2.16 -19.71
CA VAL A 49 -0.24 -2.36 -21.16
C VAL A 49 -1.15 -1.38 -21.89
N VAL A 50 -2.37 -1.16 -21.38
CA VAL A 50 -3.32 -0.19 -21.96
C VAL A 50 -2.75 1.23 -21.87
N ALA A 51 -2.15 1.59 -20.74
CA ALA A 51 -1.49 2.89 -20.58
C ALA A 51 -0.31 3.04 -21.56
N ALA A 52 0.53 2.01 -21.72
CA ALA A 52 1.66 2.02 -22.64
C ALA A 52 1.20 2.16 -24.11
N LEU A 53 0.19 1.40 -24.53
CA LEU A 53 -0.40 1.52 -25.86
C LEU A 53 -1.08 2.87 -26.08
N GLY A 54 -1.76 3.39 -25.05
CA GLY A 54 -2.35 4.73 -25.08
C GLY A 54 -1.30 5.82 -25.27
N LEU A 55 -0.17 5.75 -24.54
CA LEU A 55 0.96 6.68 -24.70
C LEU A 55 1.61 6.54 -26.08
N PHE A 56 1.76 5.32 -26.59
CA PHE A 56 2.28 5.09 -27.94
C PHE A 56 1.36 5.67 -29.02
N LEU A 57 0.05 5.43 -28.91
CA LEU A 57 -0.94 6.01 -29.82
C LEU A 57 -0.93 7.54 -29.78
N LEU A 58 -0.86 8.12 -28.57
CA LEU A 58 -0.72 9.56 -28.39
C LEU A 58 0.55 10.09 -29.06
N HIS A 59 1.67 9.37 -28.95
CA HIS A 59 2.92 9.73 -29.62
C HIS A 59 2.76 9.76 -31.15
N CYS A 60 2.16 8.72 -31.74
CA CYS A 60 1.85 8.70 -33.17
C CYS A 60 0.94 9.86 -33.59
N LEU A 61 -0.08 10.17 -32.78
CA LEU A 61 -1.00 11.28 -33.06
C LEU A 61 -0.30 12.64 -33.00
N LEU A 62 0.61 12.85 -32.05
CA LEU A 62 1.40 14.08 -31.96
C LEU A 62 2.30 14.27 -33.18
N TRP A 63 2.95 13.21 -33.67
CA TRP A 63 3.72 13.28 -34.92
C TRP A 63 2.84 13.61 -36.12
N ALA A 64 1.68 12.95 -36.25
CA ALA A 64 0.72 13.25 -37.31
C ALA A 64 0.26 14.72 -37.25
N ALA A 65 0.03 15.25 -36.05
CA ALA A 65 -0.32 16.64 -35.84
C ALA A 65 0.80 17.59 -36.29
N VAL A 66 2.07 17.31 -35.98
CA VAL A 66 3.21 18.12 -36.48
C VAL A 66 3.20 18.18 -38.00
N PHE A 67 3.09 17.03 -38.67
CA PHE A 67 3.07 17.00 -40.14
C PHE A 67 1.86 17.75 -40.71
N GLY A 68 0.67 17.58 -40.13
CA GLY A 68 -0.53 18.31 -40.56
C GLY A 68 -0.40 19.82 -40.42
N ILE A 69 0.11 20.29 -39.28
CA ILE A 69 0.33 21.72 -39.02
C ILE A 69 1.44 22.26 -39.94
N ALA A 70 2.51 21.49 -40.20
CA ALA A 70 3.56 21.90 -41.11
C ALA A 70 3.07 22.04 -42.56
N ILE A 71 2.21 21.13 -43.03
CA ILE A 71 1.57 21.25 -44.34
C ILE A 71 0.73 22.53 -44.41
N PHE A 72 -0.02 22.86 -43.34
CA PHE A 72 -0.78 24.09 -43.27
C PHE A 72 0.12 25.34 -43.39
N PHE A 73 1.21 25.42 -42.63
CA PHE A 73 2.15 26.55 -42.74
C PHE A 73 2.81 26.63 -44.12
N HIS A 74 3.12 25.51 -44.74
CA HIS A 74 3.72 25.49 -46.07
C HIS A 74 2.70 25.93 -47.14
N ALA A 75 1.50 25.37 -47.12
CA ALA A 75 0.49 25.57 -48.16
C ALA A 75 -0.23 26.92 -48.05
N VAL A 76 -0.47 27.42 -46.84
CA VAL A 76 -1.29 28.63 -46.60
C VAL A 76 -0.42 29.85 -46.33
N VAL A 77 0.63 29.71 -45.51
CA VAL A 77 1.51 30.84 -45.14
C VAL A 77 2.66 31.01 -46.14
N GLY A 78 2.95 29.99 -46.95
CA GLY A 78 3.99 30.05 -47.98
C GLY A 78 5.41 29.95 -47.44
N PHE A 79 5.58 29.48 -46.20
CA PHE A 79 6.90 29.25 -45.63
C PHE A 79 7.60 28.07 -46.30
N GLY A 80 8.93 28.16 -46.42
CA GLY A 80 9.73 27.01 -46.84
C GLY A 80 9.53 25.80 -45.93
N TRP A 81 9.81 24.60 -46.42
CA TRP A 81 9.54 23.35 -45.70
C TRP A 81 10.14 23.30 -44.30
N LEU A 82 11.41 23.72 -44.14
CA LEU A 82 12.08 23.78 -42.83
C LEU A 82 11.44 24.80 -41.89
N GLY A 83 11.05 25.97 -42.39
CA GLY A 83 10.39 27.00 -41.59
C GLY A 83 9.02 26.52 -41.11
N SER A 84 8.25 25.91 -42.01
CA SER A 84 6.94 25.32 -41.71
C SER A 84 7.02 24.24 -40.63
N MET A 85 8.07 23.41 -40.67
CA MET A 85 8.33 22.42 -39.62
C MET A 85 8.63 23.06 -38.26
N ALA A 86 9.51 24.07 -38.22
CA ALA A 86 9.84 24.75 -36.97
C ALA A 86 8.59 25.39 -36.33
N PHE A 87 7.75 26.05 -37.12
CA PHE A 87 6.50 26.64 -36.62
C PHE A 87 5.46 25.59 -36.22
N ALA A 88 5.43 24.42 -36.87
CA ALA A 88 4.58 23.32 -36.47
C ALA A 88 4.95 22.77 -35.09
N PHE A 89 6.25 22.55 -34.83
CA PHE A 89 6.75 22.15 -33.51
C PHE A 89 6.47 23.22 -32.45
N LEU A 90 6.68 24.50 -32.77
CA LEU A 90 6.39 25.60 -31.86
C LEU A 90 4.90 25.68 -31.49
N THR A 91 4.02 25.54 -32.49
CA THR A 91 2.57 25.56 -32.29
C THR A 91 2.11 24.38 -31.44
N LEU A 92 2.59 23.18 -31.76
CA LEU A 92 2.26 21.98 -30.99
C LEU A 92 2.81 22.06 -29.55
N ALA A 93 3.98 22.65 -29.35
CA ALA A 93 4.54 22.90 -28.02
C ALA A 93 3.69 23.86 -27.19
N LEU A 94 3.14 24.91 -27.82
CA LEU A 94 2.22 25.83 -27.13
C LEU A 94 0.91 25.12 -26.73
N ILE A 95 0.35 24.33 -27.65
CA ILE A 95 -0.88 23.56 -27.40
C ILE A 95 -0.64 22.53 -26.27
N SER A 96 0.48 21.81 -26.31
CA SER A 96 0.81 20.80 -25.30
C SER A 96 1.10 21.42 -23.94
N LEU A 97 1.70 22.61 -23.88
CA LEU A 97 1.89 23.36 -22.64
C LEU A 97 0.56 23.68 -21.97
N ILE A 98 -0.43 24.15 -22.74
CA ILE A 98 -1.77 24.44 -22.23
C ILE A 98 -2.42 23.15 -21.70
N LEU A 99 -2.34 22.06 -22.45
CA LEU A 99 -2.83 20.74 -22.02
C LEU A 99 -2.18 20.29 -20.71
N VAL A 100 -0.86 20.40 -20.58
CA VAL A 100 -0.12 20.04 -19.36
C VAL A 100 -0.59 20.84 -18.16
N ILE A 101 -0.81 22.15 -18.31
CA ILE A 101 -1.31 22.99 -17.22
C ILE A 101 -2.71 22.52 -16.78
N VAL A 102 -3.62 22.31 -17.73
CA VAL A 102 -5.00 21.88 -17.45
C VAL A 102 -5.02 20.50 -16.77
N PHE A 103 -4.35 19.52 -17.36
CA PHE A 103 -4.27 18.16 -16.78
C PHE A 103 -3.52 18.13 -15.46
N GLY A 104 -2.47 18.94 -15.31
CA GLY A 104 -1.72 19.09 -14.07
C GLY A 104 -2.59 19.60 -12.93
N ILE A 105 -3.42 20.62 -13.18
CA ILE A 105 -4.37 21.14 -12.18
C ILE A 105 -5.39 20.06 -11.79
N VAL A 106 -5.97 19.36 -12.76
CA VAL A 106 -6.96 18.29 -12.50
C VAL A 106 -6.33 17.14 -11.71
N ALA A 107 -5.16 16.65 -12.14
CA ALA A 107 -4.45 15.58 -11.44
C ALA A 107 -4.09 15.99 -10.01
N PHE A 108 -3.58 17.21 -9.82
CA PHE A 108 -3.27 17.73 -8.49
C PHE A 108 -4.52 17.86 -7.61
N ALA A 109 -5.63 18.32 -8.16
CA ALA A 109 -6.90 18.39 -7.43
C ALA A 109 -7.39 17.01 -6.99
N GLN A 110 -7.28 15.99 -7.85
CA GLN A 110 -7.66 14.62 -7.52
C GLN A 110 -6.74 14.00 -6.46
N LEU A 111 -5.43 14.24 -6.54
CA LEU A 111 -4.47 13.77 -5.53
C LEU A 111 -4.76 14.35 -4.14
N ARG A 112 -5.19 15.62 -4.07
CA ARG A 112 -5.56 16.26 -2.80
C ARG A 112 -6.84 15.69 -2.17
N GLN A 113 -7.69 15.03 -2.96
CA GLN A 113 -8.90 14.37 -2.43
C GLN A 113 -8.58 13.02 -1.77
N VAL A 114 -7.42 12.43 -2.04
CA VAL A 114 -6.99 11.21 -1.37
C VAL A 114 -6.55 11.54 0.05
N LYS A 115 -7.49 11.50 0.99
CA LYS A 115 -7.18 11.56 2.43
C LYS A 115 -6.34 10.35 2.80
N ALA A 116 -5.16 10.58 3.36
CA ALA A 116 -4.38 9.49 3.95
C ALA A 116 -5.25 8.74 4.98
N PRO A 117 -5.26 7.39 5.00
CA PRO A 117 -6.06 6.59 5.92
C PRO A 117 -5.50 6.69 7.35
N THR A 118 -5.71 7.86 7.96
CA THR A 118 -5.22 8.23 9.30
C THR A 118 -5.87 7.41 10.39
N ALA A 119 -7.17 7.08 10.24
CA ALA A 119 -7.88 6.18 11.13
C ALA A 119 -7.26 4.77 11.11
N THR A 120 -7.01 4.21 9.94
CA THR A 120 -6.40 2.88 9.78
C THR A 120 -4.96 2.83 10.32
N ILE A 121 -4.18 3.89 10.13
CA ILE A 121 -2.82 3.98 10.70
C ILE A 121 -2.87 4.07 12.23
N ALA A 122 -3.81 4.84 12.79
CA ALA A 122 -3.99 4.97 14.23
C ALA A 122 -4.47 3.66 14.87
N GLU A 123 -5.42 2.97 14.24
CA GLU A 123 -5.93 1.65 14.68
C GLU A 123 -4.85 0.57 14.61
N ALA A 124 -4.05 0.55 13.54
CA ALA A 124 -2.93 -0.36 13.41
C ALA A 124 -1.88 -0.13 14.52
N LYS A 125 -1.56 1.14 14.80
CA LYS A 125 -0.63 1.51 15.87
C LYS A 125 -1.18 1.13 17.26
N ALA A 126 -2.47 1.37 17.49
CA ALA A 126 -3.15 0.99 18.74
C ALA A 126 -3.13 -0.52 18.95
N SER A 127 -3.41 -1.31 17.91
CA SER A 127 -3.43 -2.77 17.94
C SER A 127 -2.05 -3.38 18.22
N ILE A 128 -0.99 -2.79 17.65
CA ILE A 128 0.39 -3.20 17.92
C ILE A 128 0.78 -2.87 19.37
N SER A 129 0.38 -1.69 19.86
CA SER A 129 0.69 -1.27 21.23
C SER A 129 -0.03 -2.10 22.28
N SER A 130 -1.30 -2.46 22.07
CA SER A 130 -2.06 -3.31 23.00
C SER A 130 -1.51 -4.73 23.04
N LEU A 131 -1.10 -5.28 21.90
CA LEU A 131 -0.46 -6.59 21.84
C LEU A 131 0.88 -6.59 22.57
N SER A 132 1.71 -5.56 22.37
CA SER A 132 2.99 -5.42 23.07
C SER A 132 2.82 -5.32 24.59
N ASN A 133 1.81 -4.57 25.05
CA ASN A 133 1.53 -4.41 26.48
C ASN A 133 1.02 -5.72 27.09
N ALA A 134 0.08 -6.43 26.44
CA ALA A 134 -0.43 -7.71 26.91
C ALA A 134 0.66 -8.78 27.02
N VAL A 135 1.63 -8.79 26.09
CA VAL A 135 2.79 -9.69 26.16
C VAL A 135 3.72 -9.32 27.32
N ALA A 136 4.02 -8.04 27.52
CA ALA A 136 4.86 -7.57 28.62
C ALA A 136 4.24 -7.86 29.99
N GLU A 137 2.94 -7.63 30.15
CA GLU A 137 2.18 -7.92 31.36
C GLU A 137 2.16 -9.42 31.66
N GLY A 138 1.86 -10.26 30.66
CA GLY A 138 1.87 -11.72 30.82
C GLY A 138 3.24 -12.30 31.21
N VAL A 139 4.33 -11.73 30.70
CA VAL A 139 5.70 -12.11 31.10
C VAL A 139 6.02 -11.65 32.53
N SER A 140 5.58 -10.46 32.91
CA SER A 140 5.80 -9.91 34.24
C SER A 140 5.02 -10.67 35.32
N GLU A 141 3.78 -11.07 35.03
CA GLU A 141 2.90 -11.82 35.93
C GLU A 141 3.40 -13.25 36.11
N ALA A 142 3.82 -13.91 35.03
CA ALA A 142 4.47 -15.22 35.11
C ALA A 142 5.77 -15.17 35.94
N ARG A 143 6.56 -14.10 35.82
CA ARG A 143 7.77 -13.89 36.62
C ARG A 143 7.45 -13.61 38.09
N ARG A 144 6.41 -12.82 38.39
CA ARG A 144 5.94 -12.56 39.76
C ARG A 144 5.38 -13.80 40.44
N GLY A 145 4.55 -14.59 39.76
CA GLY A 145 4.02 -15.85 40.28
C GLY A 145 5.09 -16.90 40.58
N VAL A 146 6.24 -16.85 39.90
CA VAL A 146 7.42 -17.67 40.21
C VAL A 146 8.17 -17.15 41.44
N ILE A 147 8.20 -15.83 41.69
CA ILE A 147 8.88 -15.21 42.82
C ILE A 147 8.03 -15.29 44.11
N THR A 148 6.70 -15.16 44.04
CA THR A 148 5.82 -15.28 45.20
C THR A 148 5.63 -16.73 45.65
N ARG A 149 5.84 -17.71 44.76
CA ARG A 149 5.89 -19.13 45.14
C ARG A 149 7.29 -19.54 45.63
N SER A 150 7.87 -18.73 46.53
CA SER A 150 9.04 -19.16 47.33
C SER A 150 8.57 -20.24 48.33
N PRO A 151 9.40 -21.22 48.71
CA PRO A 151 8.97 -22.45 49.42
C PRO A 151 8.43 -22.31 50.85
N ASP A 152 8.12 -21.10 51.33
CA ASP A 152 7.88 -20.82 52.75
C ASP A 152 6.47 -20.32 53.09
N ASP A 153 5.47 -20.41 52.20
CA ASP A 153 4.10 -19.96 52.50
C ASP A 153 3.16 -21.14 52.89
N PRO A 154 2.81 -21.29 54.19
CA PRO A 154 1.89 -22.33 54.63
C PRO A 154 0.45 -21.84 54.50
N SER A 155 -0.28 -22.49 53.59
CA SER A 155 -1.75 -22.58 53.54
C SER A 155 -2.55 -21.28 53.43
N THR A 156 -3.31 -21.16 52.35
CA THR A 156 -4.74 -20.84 52.45
C THR A 156 -5.48 -21.45 51.26
N TYR A 157 -6.14 -22.57 51.54
CA TYR A 157 -7.27 -23.05 50.76
C TYR A 157 -8.41 -22.04 50.94
N VAL A 158 -9.03 -21.58 49.84
CA VAL A 158 -10.40 -21.09 49.85
C VAL A 158 -11.10 -21.73 48.65
N GLY A 159 -12.28 -22.30 48.93
CA GLY A 159 -13.06 -23.19 48.06
C GLY A 159 -13.69 -22.52 46.85
#